data_AF-A0A914U7G1-F1
#
_entry.id   AF-A0A914U7G1-F1
#
_cell.length_a   1.000
_cell.length_b   1.000
_cell.length_c   1.000
_cell.angle_alpha   90.00
_cell.angle_beta   90.00
_cell.angle_gamma   90.00
#
_symmetry.space_group_name_H-M   'P 1'
#
loop_
_entity.id
_entity.type
_entity.pdbx_description
1 polymer ?
#
loop_
_entity_poly.entity_id
_entity_poly.type
_entity_poly.pdbx_seq_one_letter_code
_entity_poly.pdbx_strand_id
1 'polypeptide(L)'
;MSTATEDDLKSLKDVLETKASISLLEPIKFSPLAGSYLKKLEKAGFQIEKVTNVTKDVIEAINKYADERKFDKSLFSKSLEHEWVFISVINA
;
A
#
# COMPACT_ATOMS: atom_id res chain seq x y z
N MET A 1 -0.38 -2.77 -9.60
CA MET A 1 -1.79 -2.29 -9.51
C MET A 1 -2.41 -2.99 -8.32
N SER A 2 -2.93 -2.25 -7.35
CA SER A 2 -3.69 -2.84 -6.23
C SER A 2 -4.90 -3.60 -6.78
N THR A 3 -5.10 -4.83 -6.31
CA THR A 3 -6.12 -5.75 -6.82
C THR A 3 -7.45 -5.66 -6.08
N ALA A 4 -7.49 -4.96 -4.94
CA ALA A 4 -8.70 -4.83 -4.14
C ALA A 4 -9.74 -3.93 -4.83
N THR A 5 -10.96 -4.45 -4.97
CA THR A 5 -12.12 -3.70 -5.46
C THR A 5 -12.74 -2.87 -4.34
N GLU A 6 -13.67 -1.96 -4.69
CA GLU A 6 -14.42 -1.20 -3.67
C GLU A 6 -15.27 -2.11 -2.78
N ASP A 7 -15.83 -3.20 -3.34
CA ASP A 7 -16.65 -4.15 -2.59
C ASP A 7 -15.82 -5.03 -1.65
N ASP A 8 -14.59 -5.37 -2.04
CA ASP A 8 -13.63 -6.04 -1.15
C ASP A 8 -13.31 -5.15 0.06
N LEU A 9 -13.12 -3.84 -0.17
CA LEU A 9 -12.83 -2.88 0.89
C LEU A 9 -14.03 -2.67 1.83
N LYS A 10 -15.27 -2.65 1.30
CA LYS A 10 -16.48 -2.60 2.14
C LYS A 10 -16.65 -3.86 2.98
N SER A 11 -16.41 -5.03 2.39
CA SER A 11 -16.46 -6.30 3.14
C SER A 11 -15.42 -6.34 4.26
N LEU A 12 -14.22 -5.78 4.03
CA LEU A 12 -13.21 -5.61 5.05
C LEU A 12 -13.67 -4.65 6.16
N LYS A 13 -14.34 -3.56 5.81
CA LYS A 13 -14.90 -2.62 6.79
C LYS A 13 -15.87 -3.30 7.75
N ASP A 14 -16.76 -4.14 7.22
CA ASP A 14 -17.83 -4.78 8.00
C ASP A 14 -17.31 -5.79 9.04
N VAL A 15 -16.12 -6.35 8.84
CA VAL A 15 -15.49 -7.29 9.79
C VAL A 15 -14.53 -6.62 10.77
N LEU A 16 -14.18 -5.36 10.55
CA LEU A 16 -13.28 -4.60 11.42
C LEU A 16 -14.06 -3.85 12.48
N GLU A 17 -13.52 -3.79 13.69
CA GLU A 17 -14.06 -2.94 14.74
C GLU A 17 -14.00 -1.46 14.33
N THR A 18 -14.97 -0.67 14.78
CA THR A 18 -14.91 0.79 14.62
C THR A 18 -13.64 1.31 15.28
N LYS A 19 -12.97 2.25 14.60
CA LYS A 19 -11.64 2.79 14.96
C LYS A 19 -10.46 1.83 14.77
N ALA A 20 -10.64 0.65 14.20
CA ALA A 20 -9.51 -0.19 13.81
C ALA A 20 -8.61 0.54 12.81
N SER A 21 -7.31 0.59 13.09
CA SER A 21 -6.30 1.16 12.20
C SER A 21 -5.74 0.08 11.28
N ILE A 22 -5.60 0.40 10.00
CA ILE A 22 -5.08 -0.48 8.96
C ILE A 22 -3.91 0.23 8.29
N SER A 23 -2.79 -0.48 8.16
CA SER A 23 -1.61 -0.03 7.43
C SER A 23 -1.48 -0.79 6.12
N LEU A 24 -1.45 -0.06 5.01
CA LEU A 24 -1.33 -0.61 3.65
C LEU A 24 0.02 -0.19 3.04
N LEU A 25 0.70 -1.14 2.41
CA LEU A 25 1.89 -0.88 1.59
C LEU A 25 1.57 -1.21 0.14
N GLU A 26 1.54 -0.19 -0.71
CA GLU A 26 0.93 -0.29 -2.03
C GLU A 26 1.91 0.15 -3.14
N PRO A 27 2.09 -0.65 -4.21
CA PRO A 27 2.89 -0.29 -5.38
C PRO A 27 2.06 0.58 -6.33
N ILE A 28 1.84 1.84 -5.94
CA ILE A 28 1.05 2.83 -6.69
C ILE A 28 1.92 4.07 -6.90
N LYS A 29 1.85 4.65 -8.11
CA LYS A 29 2.47 5.96 -8.34
C LYS A 29 1.84 7.00 -7.42
N PHE A 30 2.67 7.69 -6.65
CA PHE A 30 2.33 8.77 -5.72
C PHE A 30 1.69 10.00 -6.44
N SER A 31 1.66 9.95 -7.76
CA SER A 31 0.98 10.86 -8.69
C SER A 31 -0.56 10.73 -8.64
N PRO A 32 -1.35 11.28 -9.59
CA PRO A 32 -2.83 11.27 -9.54
C PRO A 32 -3.48 9.90 -9.31
N LEU A 33 -2.78 8.81 -9.61
CA LEU A 33 -3.24 7.44 -9.38
C LEU A 33 -3.35 7.08 -7.89
N ALA A 34 -2.46 7.59 -7.03
CA ALA A 34 -2.65 7.46 -5.58
C ALA A 34 -3.96 8.14 -5.15
N GLY A 35 -4.26 9.30 -5.72
CA GLY A 35 -5.53 10.01 -5.47
C GLY A 35 -6.78 9.21 -5.83
N SER A 36 -6.74 8.37 -6.88
CA SER A 36 -7.90 7.53 -7.24
C SER A 36 -8.08 6.36 -6.28
N TYR A 37 -6.99 5.78 -5.77
CA TYR A 37 -7.04 4.70 -4.78
C TYR A 37 -7.48 5.21 -3.40
N LEU A 38 -6.96 6.34 -2.95
CA LEU A 38 -7.39 6.99 -1.70
C LEU A 38 -8.89 7.27 -1.70
N LYS A 39 -9.44 7.76 -2.83
CA LYS A 39 -10.89 7.96 -3.01
C LYS A 39 -11.69 6.66 -2.89
N LYS A 40 -11.14 5.51 -3.30
CA LYS A 40 -11.82 4.21 -3.13
C LYS A 40 -11.91 3.82 -1.66
N LEU A 41 -10.82 4.02 -0.91
CA LEU A 41 -10.80 3.78 0.55
C LEU A 41 -11.82 4.67 1.27
N GLU A 42 -11.89 5.95 0.91
CA GLU A 42 -12.89 6.88 1.46
C GLU A 42 -14.33 6.45 1.14
N LYS A 43 -14.61 6.04 -0.10
CA LYS A 43 -15.93 5.52 -0.51
C LYS A 43 -16.32 4.22 0.18
N ALA A 44 -15.34 3.37 0.49
CA ALA A 44 -15.55 2.19 1.30
C ALA A 44 -15.78 2.51 2.78
N GLY A 45 -15.66 3.78 3.19
CA GLY A 45 -15.94 4.25 4.54
C GLY A 45 -14.73 4.22 5.47
N PHE A 46 -13.51 4.23 4.93
CA PHE A 46 -12.29 4.42 5.71
C PHE A 46 -11.89 5.90 5.75
N GLN A 47 -11.40 6.35 6.90
CA GLN A 47 -10.78 7.66 7.04
C GLN A 47 -9.27 7.54 6.80
N ILE A 48 -8.72 8.33 5.87
CA ILE A 48 -7.26 8.38 5.64
C ILE A 48 -6.60 9.18 6.76
N GLU A 49 -5.64 8.57 7.45
CA GLU A 49 -4.85 9.24 8.49
C GLU A 49 -3.53 9.79 7.95
N LYS A 50 -2.83 8.97 7.17
CA LYS A 50 -1.47 9.27 6.70
C LYS A 50 -1.21 8.63 5.36
N VAL A 51 -0.53 9.36 4.49
CA VAL A 51 0.00 8.85 3.22
C VAL A 51 1.46 9.26 3.12
N THR A 52 2.36 8.32 2.84
CA THR A 52 3.81 8.60 2.79
C THR A 52 4.44 7.82 1.65
N ASN A 53 5.21 8.52 0.80
CA ASN A 53 6.04 7.84 -0.20
C ASN A 53 7.22 7.18 0.52
N VAL A 54 7.31 5.86 0.41
CA VAL A 54 8.33 5.00 1.04
C VAL A 54 9.14 4.23 0.00
N THR A 55 9.13 4.68 -1.26
CA THR A 55 9.80 4.00 -2.37
C THR A 55 11.27 3.71 -2.10
N LYS A 56 12.00 4.72 -1.58
CA LYS A 56 13.41 4.58 -1.25
C LYS A 56 13.62 3.51 -0.17
N ASP A 57 12.85 3.58 0.90
CA ASP A 57 12.96 2.66 2.05
C ASP A 57 12.65 1.22 1.62
N VAL A 58 11.63 1.02 0.78
CA VAL A 58 11.27 -0.31 0.24
C VAL A 58 12.37 -0.85 -0.68
N ILE A 59 12.91 -0.03 -1.58
CA ILE A 59 14.01 -0.44 -2.47
C ILE A 59 15.26 -0.81 -1.66
N GLU A 60 15.60 -0.03 -0.63
CA GLU A 60 16.72 -0.33 0.27
C GLU A 60 16.49 -1.64 1.03
N ALA A 61 15.27 -1.87 1.54
CA ALA A 61 14.91 -3.11 2.24
C ALA A 61 14.97 -4.34 1.32
N ILE A 62 14.48 -4.24 0.08
CA ILE A 62 14.55 -5.32 -0.92
C ILE A 62 16.01 -5.64 -1.24
N ASN A 63 16.83 -4.63 -1.50
CA ASN A 63 18.24 -4.82 -1.84
C ASN A 63 19.00 -5.49 -0.69
N LYS A 64 18.80 -5.00 0.54
CA LYS A 64 19.39 -5.59 1.75
C LYS A 64 18.97 -7.05 1.92
N TYR A 65 17.67 -7.34 1.79
CA TYR A 65 17.16 -8.71 1.88
C TYR A 65 17.76 -9.63 0.81
N ALA A 66 17.85 -9.16 -0.44
CA ALA A 66 18.46 -9.91 -1.54
C ALA A 66 19.95 -10.20 -1.26
N ASP A 67 20.71 -9.22 -0.78
CA ASP A 67 22.13 -9.38 -0.45
C ASP A 67 22.33 -10.36 0.71
N GLU A 68 21.56 -10.22 1.80
CA GLU A 68 21.63 -11.11 2.98
C GLU A 68 21.28 -12.56 2.64
N ARG A 69 20.31 -12.77 1.74
CA ARG A 69 19.88 -14.10 1.29
C ARG A 69 20.61 -14.61 0.05
N LYS A 70 21.53 -13.81 -0.52
CA LYS A 70 22.25 -14.10 -1.76
C LYS A 70 21.31 -14.41 -2.94
N PHE A 71 20.16 -13.73 -3.01
CA PHE A 71 19.25 -13.82 -4.14
C PHE A 71 19.72 -12.93 -5.29
N ASP A 72 19.44 -13.36 -6.52
CA ASP A 72 19.55 -12.47 -7.68
C ASP A 72 18.52 -11.34 -7.56
N LYS A 73 18.99 -10.08 -7.57
CA LYS A 73 18.16 -8.89 -7.48
C LYS A 73 17.17 -8.75 -8.64
N SER A 74 17.44 -9.39 -9.79
CA SER A 74 16.54 -9.42 -10.94
C SER A 74 15.16 -10.03 -10.61
N LEU A 75 15.09 -10.93 -9.62
CA LEU A 75 13.86 -11.54 -9.13
C LEU A 75 12.88 -10.51 -8.54
N PHE A 76 13.37 -9.35 -8.12
CA PHE A 76 12.59 -8.28 -7.53
C PHE A 76 12.36 -7.10 -8.49
N SER A 77 12.76 -7.22 -9.76
CA SER A 77 12.67 -6.16 -10.78
C SER A 77 11.32 -5.42 -10.78
N LYS A 78 10.21 -6.15 -10.78
CA LYS A 78 8.86 -5.56 -10.70
C LYS A 78 8.68 -4.66 -9.47
N SER A 79 9.12 -5.12 -8.30
CA SER A 79 9.03 -4.33 -7.07
C SER A 79 9.97 -3.13 -7.08
N LEU A 80 11.11 -3.22 -7.77
CA LEU A 80 12.09 -2.12 -7.87
C LEU A 80 11.69 -1.05 -8.89
N GLU A 81 10.80 -1.37 -9.83
CA GLU A 81 10.28 -0.45 -10.84
C GLU A 81 9.02 0.34 -10.38
N HIS A 82 8.50 0.03 -9.19
CA HIS A 82 7.32 0.67 -8.64
C HIS A 82 7.67 1.76 -7.64
N GLU A 83 6.87 2.84 -7.66
CA GLU A 83 6.75 3.70 -6.49
C GLU A 83 5.93 2.97 -5.43
N TRP A 84 6.34 3.12 -4.17
CA TRP A 84 5.70 2.51 -3.02
C TRP A 84 5.16 3.59 -2.08
N VAL A 85 3.92 3.38 -1.66
CA VAL A 85 3.22 4.28 -0.76
C VAL A 85 2.75 3.51 0.45
N PHE A 86 3.04 4.06 1.62
CA PHE A 86 2.45 3.63 2.88
C PHE A 86 1.20 4.46 3.16
N ILE A 87 0.10 3.79 3.46
CA ILE A 87 -1.20 4.42 3.74
C ILE A 87 -1.70 3.90 5.08
N SER A 88 -1.96 4.81 6.03
CA SER A 88 -2.67 4.50 7.28
C SER A 88 -4.10 4.96 7.15
N VAL A 89 -5.06 4.07 7.44
CA VAL A 89 -6.49 4.38 7.46
C VAL A 89 -7.14 3.87 8.74
N ILE A 90 -8.25 4.49 9.12
CA ILE A 90 -9.09 4.04 10.23
C ILE A 90 -10.46 3.63 9.70
N ASN A 91 -11.03 2.54 10.24
CA ASN A 91 -12.44 2.22 10.08
C ASN A 91 -13.31 3.25 10.82
N ALA A 92 -14.00 4.10 10.07
CA ALA A 92 -14.80 5.20 10.59
C ALA A 92 -16.30 4.86 10.68
#